data_AF-A0A2D7C9I6-F1
#
_entry.id   AF-A0A2D7C9I6-F1
#
_cell.length_a   1.000
_cell.length_b   1.000
_cell.length_c   1.000
_cell.angle_alpha   90.00
_cell.angle_beta   90.00
_cell.angle_gamma   90.00
#
_symmetry.space_group_name_H-M   'P 1'
#
loop_
_entity.id
_entity.type
_entity.pdbx_description
1 polymer ?
#
loop_
_entity_poly.entity_id
_entity_poly.type
_entity_poly.pdbx_seq_one_letter_code
_entity_poly.pdbx_strand_id
1 'polypeptide(L)'
;MLAPFFIIALTVRQQENNMPLPYMTKIRTDGSGLWSTRATAVDTISLEVTASRFDGEVWGELRVYFNTDSWDVGEDGLIYTDGGFQDQLRDKLRMIGLPGEDVGYSEQGMQGDNYVSLDVGREFIEAWEKLGHAVEGDQAE
;
A
#
# COMPACT_ATOMS: atom_id res chain seq x y z
N MET A 1 41.89 29.03 7.62
CA MET A 1 41.92 28.36 6.31
C MET A 1 40.92 27.21 6.37
N LEU A 2 40.09 27.09 5.34
CA LEU A 2 38.83 26.33 5.26
C LEU A 2 38.97 24.80 5.47
N ALA A 3 37.88 24.17 5.94
CA ALA A 3 37.68 22.72 6.00
C ALA A 3 37.52 22.09 4.58
N PRO A 4 37.48 20.74 4.47
CA PRO A 4 36.16 20.12 4.53
C PRO A 4 36.09 18.77 5.28
N PHE A 5 35.00 18.63 6.04
CA PHE A 5 34.37 17.37 6.43
C PHE A 5 33.83 16.67 5.19
N PHE A 6 34.06 15.36 4.98
CA PHE A 6 33.19 14.53 4.13
C PHE A 6 33.42 13.01 4.32
N ILE A 7 32.31 12.29 4.46
CA ILE A 7 32.06 10.85 4.18
C ILE A 7 32.52 9.81 5.22
N ILE A 8 31.70 9.58 6.26
CA ILE A 8 31.38 8.21 6.72
C ILE A 8 29.90 8.18 7.11
N ALA A 9 29.00 8.15 6.12
CA ALA A 9 27.57 7.93 6.35
C ALA A 9 26.98 7.18 5.15
N LEU A 10 27.52 6.00 4.83
CA LEU A 10 27.04 5.19 3.71
C LEU A 10 27.25 3.68 3.94
N THR A 11 26.95 3.17 5.14
CA THR A 11 26.93 1.70 5.38
C THR A 11 25.86 1.27 6.40
N VAL A 12 24.85 2.10 6.64
CA VAL A 12 23.69 1.73 7.49
C VAL A 12 22.39 2.12 6.79
N ARG A 13 22.13 1.58 5.59
CA ARG A 13 20.85 1.78 4.88
C ARG A 13 20.23 0.55 4.24
N GLN A 14 20.88 -0.62 4.25
CA GLN A 14 20.34 -1.81 3.59
C GLN A 14 19.60 -2.80 4.50
N GLN A 15 19.67 -2.68 5.83
CA GLN A 15 19.02 -3.64 6.72
C GLN A 15 17.64 -3.22 7.28
N GLU A 16 17.15 -2.01 6.97
CA GLU A 16 15.82 -1.57 7.41
C GLU A 16 14.71 -1.73 6.35
N ASN A 17 15.04 -2.17 5.14
CA ASN A 17 14.10 -2.29 4.01
C ASN A 17 13.03 -3.40 4.19
N ASN A 18 13.03 -4.10 5.33
CA ASN A 18 12.08 -5.16 5.65
C ASN A 18 11.31 -4.94 6.96
N MET A 19 11.39 -3.75 7.57
CA MET A 19 10.54 -3.43 8.71
C MET A 19 9.12 -3.07 8.22
N PRO A 20 8.06 -3.68 8.77
CA PRO A 20 6.69 -3.27 8.46
C PRO A 20 6.54 -1.80 8.83
N LEU A 21 6.05 -0.99 7.89
CA LEU A 21 5.83 0.43 8.13
C LEU A 21 4.92 0.60 9.36
N PRO A 22 5.42 1.14 10.50
CA PRO A 22 4.64 1.24 11.74
C PRO A 22 3.51 2.29 11.66
N TYR A 23 3.24 2.87 10.48
CA TYR A 23 2.37 4.04 10.29
C TYR A 23 0.99 3.72 9.70
N MET A 24 0.74 2.47 9.30
CA MET A 24 -0.59 1.99 8.92
C MET A 24 -0.95 0.82 9.80
N THR A 25 -1.29 1.09 11.06
CA THR A 25 -1.69 0.04 12.02
C THR A 25 -3.19 -0.23 12.01
N LYS A 26 -4.02 0.77 11.69
CA LYS A 26 -5.49 0.64 11.62
C LYS A 26 -6.10 1.51 10.53
N ILE A 27 -6.98 0.93 9.73
CA ILE A 27 -7.86 1.63 8.77
C ILE A 27 -9.31 1.24 9.10
N ARG A 28 -10.24 2.19 9.02
CA ARG A 28 -11.65 1.97 9.38
C ARG A 28 -12.50 1.80 8.15
N THR A 29 -13.30 0.74 8.15
CA THR A 29 -14.48 0.63 7.30
C THR A 29 -15.60 1.50 7.87
N ASP A 30 -16.46 2.02 7.00
CA ASP A 30 -17.67 2.76 7.38
C ASP A 30 -18.96 1.99 7.10
N GLY A 31 -18.86 0.79 6.49
CA GLY A 31 -19.98 -0.07 6.16
C GLY A 31 -20.74 0.37 4.90
N SER A 32 -20.14 1.23 4.08
CA SER A 32 -20.71 1.64 2.79
C SER A 32 -20.47 0.63 1.67
N GLY A 33 -19.69 -0.43 1.93
CA GLY A 33 -19.36 -1.47 0.96
C GLY A 33 -20.56 -2.30 0.49
N LEU A 34 -20.50 -2.79 -0.74
CA LEU A 34 -21.50 -3.70 -1.31
C LEU A 34 -21.44 -5.11 -0.73
N TRP A 35 -20.28 -5.50 -0.22
CA TRP A 35 -19.99 -6.86 0.25
C TRP A 35 -19.96 -6.97 1.78
N SER A 36 -19.95 -5.84 2.47
CA SER A 36 -20.00 -5.77 3.92
C SER A 36 -20.58 -4.43 4.36
N THR A 37 -21.43 -4.47 5.38
CA THR A 37 -21.91 -3.27 6.09
C THR A 37 -21.25 -3.10 7.45
N ARG A 38 -20.22 -3.90 7.76
CA ARG A 38 -19.52 -3.88 9.05
C ARG A 38 -18.60 -2.66 9.11
N ALA A 39 -18.94 -1.70 9.98
CA ALA A 39 -18.12 -0.52 10.26
C ALA A 39 -17.22 -0.76 11.49
N THR A 40 -15.92 -0.98 11.28
CA THR A 40 -14.95 -1.23 12.36
C THR A 40 -13.53 -0.83 11.95
N ALA A 41 -12.60 -0.83 12.90
CA ALA A 41 -11.17 -0.75 12.57
C ALA A 41 -10.63 -2.12 12.15
N VAL A 42 -9.91 -2.14 11.04
CA VAL A 42 -9.17 -3.26 10.48
C VAL A 42 -7.69 -3.05 10.77
N ASP A 43 -7.04 -4.06 11.32
CA ASP A 43 -5.60 -4.03 11.64
C ASP A 43 -4.79 -4.33 10.39
N THR A 44 -4.12 -3.31 9.84
CA THR A 44 -3.27 -3.47 8.65
C THR A 44 -1.86 -3.89 9.05
N ILE A 45 -1.28 -4.84 8.30
CA ILE A 45 -0.01 -5.51 8.62
C ILE A 45 1.13 -4.96 7.75
N SER A 46 0.91 -4.93 6.44
CA SER A 46 1.95 -4.58 5.47
C SER A 46 1.36 -4.07 4.17
N LEU A 47 2.22 -3.43 3.38
CA LEU A 47 1.94 -2.99 2.03
C LEU A 47 2.90 -3.70 1.07
N GLU A 48 2.39 -4.11 -0.07
CA GLU A 48 3.19 -4.64 -1.17
C GLU A 48 2.76 -3.95 -2.46
N VAL A 49 3.73 -3.61 -3.31
CA VAL A 49 3.48 -3.02 -4.63
C VAL A 49 4.06 -3.93 -5.68
N THR A 50 3.24 -4.30 -6.66
CA THR A 50 3.71 -4.87 -7.92
C THR A 50 3.55 -3.86 -9.03
N ALA A 51 4.39 -3.94 -10.06
CA ALA A 51 4.29 -3.05 -11.21
C ALA A 51 4.57 -3.78 -12.52
N SER A 52 3.85 -3.38 -13.55
CA SER A 52 4.05 -3.77 -14.95
C SER A 52 4.51 -2.56 -15.74
N ARG A 53 5.54 -2.76 -16.58
CA ARG A 53 6.13 -1.72 -17.42
C ARG A 53 6.17 -2.22 -18.85
N PHE A 54 5.36 -1.66 -19.73
CA PHE A 54 5.28 -2.10 -21.12
C PHE A 54 4.99 -0.92 -22.05
N ASP A 55 5.75 -0.82 -23.14
CA ASP A 55 5.59 0.22 -24.18
C ASP A 55 5.48 1.67 -23.62
N GLY A 56 6.28 1.96 -22.59
CA GLY A 56 6.29 3.28 -21.95
C GLY A 56 5.10 3.56 -21.02
N GLU A 57 4.22 2.58 -20.82
CA GLU A 57 3.13 2.60 -19.84
C GLU A 57 3.55 1.88 -18.54
N VAL A 58 3.02 2.37 -17.41
CA VAL A 58 3.34 1.86 -16.07
C VAL A 58 2.06 1.82 -15.25
N TRP A 59 1.72 0.64 -14.73
CA TRP A 59 0.59 0.39 -13.84
C TRP A 59 0.96 -0.69 -12.84
N GLY A 60 0.19 -0.81 -11.77
CA GLY A 60 0.50 -1.76 -10.71
C GLY A 60 -0.65 -2.03 -9.77
N GLU A 61 -0.34 -2.85 -8.77
CA GLU A 61 -1.24 -3.25 -7.70
C GLU A 61 -0.59 -2.90 -6.36
N LEU A 62 -1.31 -2.14 -5.54
CA LEU A 62 -1.05 -2.01 -4.12
C LEU A 62 -1.90 -3.03 -3.36
N ARG A 63 -1.23 -3.97 -2.68
CA ARG A 63 -1.88 -4.87 -1.72
C ARG A 63 -1.74 -4.33 -0.31
N VAL A 64 -2.87 -4.09 0.33
CA VAL A 64 -2.94 -3.71 1.75
C VAL A 64 -3.31 -4.94 2.55
N TYR A 65 -2.31 -5.58 3.15
CA TYR A 65 -2.50 -6.77 3.97
C TYR A 65 -3.09 -6.40 5.33
N PHE A 66 -4.00 -7.24 5.84
CA PHE A 66 -4.65 -7.06 7.13
C PHE A 66 -4.63 -8.34 7.97
N ASN A 67 -4.79 -8.17 9.28
CA ASN A 67 -4.92 -9.26 10.23
C ASN A 67 -6.34 -9.83 10.16
N THR A 68 -6.44 -11.12 9.85
CA THR A 68 -7.69 -11.86 9.78
C THR A 68 -8.42 -11.95 11.12
N ASP A 69 -7.71 -11.75 12.25
CA ASP A 69 -8.35 -11.65 13.57
C ASP A 69 -9.20 -10.37 13.72
N SER A 70 -8.87 -9.32 12.96
CA SER A 70 -9.59 -8.04 12.97
C SER A 70 -10.70 -7.99 11.91
N TRP A 71 -10.55 -8.79 10.85
CA TRP A 71 -11.48 -8.87 9.72
C TRP A 71 -11.38 -10.25 9.06
N ASP A 72 -12.45 -11.04 9.14
CA ASP A 72 -12.53 -12.35 8.49
C ASP A 72 -13.37 -12.23 7.23
N VAL A 73 -12.78 -12.37 6.04
CA VAL A 73 -13.51 -12.24 4.77
C VAL A 73 -14.66 -13.26 4.63
N GLY A 74 -14.52 -14.45 5.23
CA GLY A 74 -15.55 -15.49 5.20
C GLY A 74 -16.77 -15.14 6.06
N GLU A 75 -16.59 -14.38 7.14
CA GLU A 75 -17.68 -13.97 8.04
C GLU A 75 -18.17 -12.55 7.76
N ASP A 76 -17.25 -11.62 7.54
CA ASP A 76 -17.49 -10.18 7.42
C ASP A 76 -17.72 -9.71 5.99
N GLY A 77 -17.33 -10.53 4.99
CA GLY A 77 -17.35 -10.17 3.58
C GLY A 77 -16.13 -9.36 3.14
N LEU A 78 -16.11 -8.99 1.86
CA LEU A 78 -15.00 -8.20 1.30
C LEU A 78 -15.08 -6.75 1.76
N ILE A 79 -13.93 -6.16 2.09
CA ILE A 79 -13.77 -4.71 2.31
C ILE A 79 -13.97 -3.94 0.99
N TYR A 80 -13.73 -4.59 -0.15
CA TYR A 80 -13.91 -4.06 -1.50
C TYR A 80 -15.19 -3.23 -1.63
N THR A 81 -15.05 -2.02 -2.18
CA THR A 81 -16.09 -0.95 -2.31
C THR A 81 -16.45 -0.17 -1.05
N ASP A 82 -15.88 -0.45 0.12
CA ASP A 82 -16.07 0.40 1.31
C ASP A 82 -15.37 1.75 1.12
N GLY A 83 -16.16 2.82 1.04
CA GLY A 83 -15.68 4.18 0.78
C GLY A 83 -14.84 4.73 1.94
N GLY A 84 -15.26 4.49 3.18
CA GLY A 84 -14.55 4.95 4.37
C GLY A 84 -13.15 4.36 4.49
N PHE A 85 -13.00 3.06 4.15
CA PHE A 85 -11.71 2.41 4.12
C PHE A 85 -10.79 3.03 3.07
N GLN A 86 -11.28 3.21 1.84
CA GLN A 86 -10.49 3.80 0.76
C GLN A 86 -10.06 5.23 1.10
N ASP A 87 -10.97 6.09 1.55
CA ASP A 87 -10.66 7.48 1.88
C ASP A 87 -9.61 7.57 2.98
N GLN A 88 -9.75 6.77 4.04
CA GLN A 88 -8.77 6.76 5.12
C GLN A 88 -7.42 6.15 4.70
N LEU A 89 -7.41 5.16 3.81
CA LEU A 89 -6.19 4.64 3.20
C LEU A 89 -5.46 5.75 2.43
N ARG A 90 -6.17 6.48 1.56
CA ARG A 90 -5.61 7.60 0.79
C ARG A 90 -5.05 8.69 1.69
N ASP A 91 -5.74 9.05 2.78
CA ASP A 91 -5.24 9.99 3.79
C ASP A 91 -3.90 9.55 4.37
N LYS A 92 -3.80 8.29 4.77
CA LYS A 92 -2.57 7.74 5.37
C LYS A 92 -1.42 7.67 4.38
N LEU A 93 -1.69 7.29 3.13
CA LEU A 93 -0.69 7.30 2.05
C LEU A 93 -0.14 8.72 1.83
N ARG A 94 -1.02 9.74 1.80
CA ARG A 94 -0.60 11.15 1.69
C ARG A 94 0.30 11.59 2.85
N MET A 95 0.03 11.13 4.07
CA MET A 95 0.85 11.46 5.25
C MET A 95 2.29 10.94 5.15
N ILE A 96 2.53 9.87 4.38
CA ILE A 96 3.86 9.30 4.15
C ILE A 96 4.46 9.71 2.80
N GLY A 97 3.84 10.66 2.10
CA GLY A 97 4.36 11.20 0.84
C GLY A 97 4.04 10.36 -0.40
N LEU A 98 3.04 9.48 -0.32
CA LEU A 98 2.53 8.71 -1.46
C LEU A 98 1.27 9.38 -2.04
N PRO A 99 1.06 9.33 -3.37
CA PRO A 99 -0.07 9.96 -4.03
C PRO A 99 -1.36 9.13 -3.84
N GLY A 100 -2.08 9.40 -2.75
CA GLY A 100 -3.32 8.68 -2.43
C GLY A 100 -4.41 8.76 -3.51
N GLU A 101 -4.44 9.81 -4.34
CA GLU A 101 -5.47 9.92 -5.40
C GLU A 101 -5.27 8.96 -6.57
N ASP A 102 -4.05 8.44 -6.73
CA ASP A 102 -3.69 7.42 -7.72
C ASP A 102 -3.91 6.00 -7.18
N VAL A 103 -4.81 5.84 -6.19
CA VAL A 103 -5.10 4.57 -5.54
C VAL A 103 -6.61 4.34 -5.52
N GLY A 104 -7.09 3.28 -6.16
CA GLY A 104 -8.50 2.90 -6.15
C GLY A 104 -8.67 1.39 -6.11
N TYR A 105 -9.79 0.88 -5.60
CA TYR A 105 -10.00 -0.57 -5.59
C TYR A 105 -9.82 -1.21 -6.98
N SER A 106 -9.04 -2.28 -7.04
CA SER A 106 -9.03 -3.18 -8.20
C SER A 106 -10.33 -3.98 -8.28
N GLU A 107 -10.50 -4.75 -9.35
CA GLU A 107 -11.65 -5.63 -9.56
C GLU A 107 -11.90 -6.61 -8.39
N GLN A 108 -13.15 -7.06 -8.23
CA GLN A 108 -13.54 -8.00 -7.17
C GLN A 108 -12.69 -9.28 -7.16
N GLY A 109 -12.32 -9.81 -8.34
CA GLY A 109 -11.55 -11.05 -8.47
C GLY A 109 -10.09 -10.96 -8.00
N MET A 110 -9.59 -9.75 -7.76
CA MET A 110 -8.22 -9.50 -7.29
C MET A 110 -8.11 -9.45 -5.76
N GLN A 111 -9.26 -9.37 -5.07
CA GLN A 111 -9.31 -9.24 -3.62
C GLN A 111 -8.93 -10.57 -2.96
N GLY A 112 -8.13 -10.50 -1.90
CA GLY A 112 -7.68 -11.69 -1.18
C GLY A 112 -8.38 -11.89 0.16
N ASP A 113 -8.18 -13.07 0.75
CA ASP A 113 -8.71 -13.41 2.07
C ASP A 113 -8.03 -12.63 3.21
N ASN A 114 -6.86 -12.04 2.95
CA ASN A 114 -6.06 -11.30 3.93
C ASN A 114 -5.44 -10.00 3.39
N TYR A 115 -5.88 -9.53 2.21
CA TYR A 115 -5.47 -8.25 1.66
C TYR A 115 -6.56 -7.61 0.80
N VAL A 116 -6.49 -6.28 0.72
CA VAL A 116 -7.27 -5.48 -0.22
C VAL A 116 -6.38 -5.12 -1.42
N SER A 117 -6.85 -5.38 -2.63
CA SER A 117 -6.16 -5.02 -3.88
C SER A 117 -6.63 -3.67 -4.39
N LEU A 118 -5.68 -2.78 -4.68
CA LEU A 118 -5.92 -1.46 -5.25
C LEU A 118 -5.06 -1.24 -6.49
N ASP A 119 -5.65 -0.69 -7.55
CA ASP A 119 -4.93 -0.25 -8.74
C ASP A 119 -4.13 1.00 -8.39
N VAL A 120 -2.88 1.03 -8.85
CA VAL A 120 -1.98 2.17 -8.74
C VAL A 120 -1.31 2.49 -10.06
N GLY A 121 -1.10 3.78 -10.31
CA GLY A 121 -0.47 4.28 -11.52
C GLY A 121 1.02 4.58 -11.36
N ARG A 122 1.57 5.15 -12.43
CA ARG A 122 2.98 5.58 -12.51
C ARG A 122 3.39 6.50 -11.37
N GLU A 123 2.56 7.48 -11.02
CA GLU A 123 2.90 8.47 -9.99
C GLU A 123 3.12 7.80 -8.64
N PHE A 124 2.26 6.86 -8.28
CA PHE A 124 2.39 6.07 -7.06
C PHE A 124 3.65 5.20 -7.06
N ILE A 125 3.89 4.47 -8.15
CA ILE A 125 5.04 3.56 -8.26
C ILE A 125 6.37 4.32 -8.18
N GLU A 126 6.49 5.45 -8.89
CA GLU A 126 7.70 6.29 -8.82
C GLU A 126 7.92 6.88 -7.42
N ALA A 127 6.84 7.31 -6.74
CA ALA A 127 6.92 7.81 -5.37
C ALA A 127 7.33 6.69 -4.39
N TRP A 128 6.81 5.49 -4.57
CA TRP A 128 7.13 4.30 -3.78
C TRP A 128 8.62 3.92 -3.89
N GLU A 129 9.14 3.84 -5.11
CA GLU A 129 10.56 3.56 -5.38
C GLU A 129 11.46 4.67 -4.83
N LYS A 130 11.06 5.95 -4.94
CA LYS A 130 11.81 7.10 -4.41
C LYS A 130 11.94 7.08 -2.89
N LEU A 131 10.97 6.51 -2.18
CA LEU A 131 11.04 6.26 -0.74
C LEU A 131 11.97 5.08 -0.39
N GLY A 132 12.46 4.34 -1.38
CA GLY A 132 13.37 3.21 -1.23
C GLY A 132 12.66 1.88 -0.96
N HIS A 133 11.34 1.82 -1.19
CA HIS A 133 10.57 0.59 -1.07
C HIS A 133 10.76 -0.31 -2.30
N ALA A 134 10.76 -1.62 -2.09
CA ALA A 134 10.86 -2.59 -3.16
C ALA A 134 9.54 -2.68 -3.94
N VAL A 135 9.64 -2.93 -5.25
CA VAL A 135 8.52 -3.27 -6.12
C VAL A 135 8.69 -4.72 -6.52
N GLU A 136 7.70 -5.55 -6.22
CA GLU A 136 7.71 -6.98 -6.54
C GLU A 136 7.33 -7.20 -8.01
N GLY A 137 7.90 -8.25 -8.61
CA GLY A 137 7.49 -8.71 -9.94
C GLY A 137 8.01 -7.92 -11.14
N ASP A 138 9.17 -7.27 -11.05
CA ASP A 138 9.86 -6.60 -12.16
C ASP A 138 10.32 -7.63 -13.23
N GLN A 139 9.36 -8.20 -13.97
CA GLN A 139 9.61 -8.96 -15.19
C GLN A 139 9.82 -7.93 -16.30
N ALA A 140 11.06 -7.45 -16.41
CA ALA A 140 11.53 -6.92 -17.69
C ALA A 140 11.52 -8.08 -18.70
N GLU A 141 10.52 -8.13 -19.57
CA GLU A 141 10.69 -8.81 -20.87
C GLU A 141 11.43 -7.89 -21.85
#